data_AF-A0A1H8HLD0-F1
#
_entry.id   AF-A0A1H8HLD0-F1
#
_cell.length_a   1.000
_cell.length_b   1.000
_cell.length_c   1.000
_cell.angle_alpha   90.00
_cell.angle_beta   90.00
_cell.angle_gamma   90.00
#
_symmetry.space_group_name_H-M   'P 1'
#
loop_
_entity.id
_entity.type
_entity.pdbx_description
1 polymer ?
#
loop_
_entity_poly.entity_id
_entity_poly.type
_entity_poly.pdbx_seq_one_letter_code
_entity_poly.pdbx_strand_id
1 'polypeptide(L)' 'MEPNKPGSKQLPDFKELGDRIIAEATSEPMLVIKTNLDPKDSTEDNPYYRNMGLTDTEQFRNYFEERKK' A
#
# COMPACT_ATOMS: atom_id res chain seq x y z
N MET A 1 -1.95 22.98 28.34
CA MET A 1 -2.01 23.51 26.95
C MET A 1 -2.94 22.59 26.18
N GLU A 2 -4.06 23.09 25.69
CA GLU A 2 -4.94 22.29 24.83
C GLU A 2 -4.27 22.06 23.47
N PRO A 3 -4.34 20.86 22.89
CA PRO A 3 -3.73 20.58 21.60
C PRO A 3 -4.48 21.36 20.50
N ASN A 4 -3.73 22.12 19.70
CA ASN A 4 -4.27 22.76 18.49
C ASN A 4 -4.88 21.68 17.59
N LYS A 5 -6.19 21.79 17.29
CA LYS A 5 -6.90 20.96 16.33
C LYS A 5 -7.04 21.74 15.01
N PRO A 6 -6.06 21.70 14.10
CA PRO A 6 -6.12 22.43 12.83
C PRO A 6 -7.14 21.86 11.82
N GLY A 7 -7.88 20.80 12.17
CA GLY A 7 -8.89 20.17 11.32
C GLY A 7 -10.28 20.82 11.39
N SER A 8 -11.06 20.72 10.32
CA SER A 8 -12.47 21.16 10.32
C SER A 8 -13.34 20.25 11.20
N LYS A 9 -14.40 20.78 11.83
CA LYS A 9 -15.34 20.00 12.66
C LYS A 9 -16.13 18.93 11.89
N GLN A 10 -16.04 18.92 10.57
CA GLN A 10 -16.82 18.07 9.66
C GLN A 10 -15.98 16.92 9.07
N LEU A 11 -14.66 16.94 9.26
CA LEU A 11 -13.79 15.85 8.82
C LEU A 11 -13.77 14.73 9.87
N PRO A 12 -13.78 13.45 9.45
CA PRO A 12 -13.55 12.33 10.36
C PRO A 12 -12.22 12.50 11.10
N ASP A 13 -12.14 12.01 12.32
CA ASP A 13 -10.89 12.01 13.09
C ASP A 13 -9.91 10.91 12.61
N PHE A 14 -10.36 10.05 11.67
CA PHE A 14 -9.64 8.94 11.05
C PHE A 14 -8.95 8.03 12.06
N LYS A 15 -9.56 7.89 13.24
CA LYS A 15 -9.00 7.15 14.36
C LYS A 15 -9.24 5.65 14.17
N GLU A 16 -10.35 5.28 13.56
CA GLU A 16 -10.72 3.90 13.31
C GLU A 16 -10.59 3.55 11.83
N LEU A 17 -10.35 2.27 11.56
CA LEU A 17 -10.10 1.77 10.21
C LEU A 17 -11.35 1.95 9.31
N GLY A 18 -12.54 1.88 9.90
CA GLY A 18 -13.83 2.09 9.24
C GLY A 18 -14.14 3.55 8.89
N ASP A 19 -13.39 4.51 9.44
CA ASP A 19 -13.53 5.93 9.07
C ASP A 19 -12.92 6.23 7.69
N ARG A 20 -12.21 5.25 7.11
CA ARG A 20 -11.56 5.33 5.80
C ARG A 20 -12.40 4.60 4.77
N ILE A 21 -12.57 5.21 3.60
CA ILE A 21 -13.09 4.49 2.44
C ILE A 21 -11.99 3.54 1.95
N ILE A 22 -12.24 2.23 2.04
CA ILE A 22 -11.37 1.19 1.49
C ILE A 22 -12.11 0.59 0.30
N ALA A 23 -11.67 0.93 -0.91
CA ALA A 23 -12.23 0.34 -2.13
C ALA A 23 -11.67 -1.07 -2.33
N GLU A 24 -12.54 -2.03 -2.60
CA GLU A 24 -12.12 -3.36 -3.04
C GLU A 24 -11.56 -3.31 -4.46
N ALA A 25 -10.63 -4.21 -4.76
CA ALA A 25 -10.08 -4.34 -6.11
C ALA A 25 -11.19 -4.77 -7.09
N THR A 26 -11.19 -4.19 -8.30
CA THR A 26 -12.13 -4.61 -9.36
C THR A 26 -11.84 -6.04 -9.79
N SER A 27 -12.89 -6.80 -10.11
CA SER A 27 -12.79 -8.13 -10.71
C SER A 27 -12.65 -8.09 -12.23
N GLU A 28 -12.73 -6.90 -12.83
CA GLU A 28 -12.64 -6.69 -14.27
C GLU A 28 -11.19 -6.70 -14.77
N PRO A 29 -10.95 -7.04 -16.05
CA PRO A 29 -9.61 -7.01 -16.62
C PRO A 29 -9.05 -5.58 -16.67
N MET A 30 -7.80 -5.41 -16.21
CA MET A 30 -7.08 -4.15 -16.24
C MET A 30 -5.90 -4.20 -17.22
N LEU A 31 -5.71 -3.12 -17.98
CA LEU A 31 -4.51 -2.94 -18.80
C LEU A 31 -3.43 -2.22 -17.99
N VAL A 32 -2.31 -2.90 -17.72
CA VAL A 32 -1.16 -2.33 -17.02
C VAL A 32 0.03 -2.27 -17.98
N ILE A 33 0.49 -1.06 -18.30
CA ILE A 33 1.65 -0.83 -19.18
C ILE A 33 2.85 -0.53 -18.28
N LYS A 34 3.89 -1.38 -18.34
CA LYS A 34 5.15 -1.20 -17.63
C LYS A 34 6.24 -0.71 -18.58
N THR A 35 7.09 0.16 -18.09
CA THR A 35 8.27 0.70 -18.79
C THR A 35 9.55 0.01 -18.32
N ASN A 36 10.66 0.28 -18.99
CA ASN A 36 11.99 -0.14 -18.57
C ASN A 36 12.53 0.64 -17.35
N LEU A 37 11.85 1.71 -16.94
CA LEU A 37 12.20 2.49 -15.75
C LEU A 37 11.44 2.01 -14.51
N ASP A 38 10.40 1.20 -14.68
CA ASP A 38 9.64 0.68 -13.55
C ASP A 38 10.41 -0.44 -12.85
N PRO A 39 10.38 -0.48 -11.50
CA PRO A 39 10.99 -1.55 -10.73
C PRO A 39 10.54 -2.93 -11.21
N LYS A 40 11.48 -3.87 -11.27
CA LYS A 40 11.21 -5.22 -11.80
C LYS A 40 10.23 -5.98 -10.90
N ASP A 41 10.40 -5.83 -9.59
CA ASP A 41 9.57 -6.45 -8.58
C ASP A 41 9.51 -5.62 -7.29
N SER A 42 8.68 -6.06 -6.35
CA SER A 42 8.40 -5.30 -5.13
C SER A 42 9.59 -5.16 -4.19
N THR A 43 10.72 -5.84 -4.43
CA THR A 43 11.92 -5.77 -3.58
C THR A 43 12.85 -4.61 -3.97
N GLU A 44 12.67 -4.05 -5.16
CA GLU A 44 13.43 -2.91 -5.67
C GLU A 44 12.74 -1.59 -5.28
N ASP A 45 13.52 -0.65 -4.73
CA ASP A 45 13.09 0.68 -4.29
C ASP A 45 11.89 0.72 -3.31
N ASN A 46 11.57 -0.41 -2.68
CA ASN A 46 10.49 -0.50 -1.72
C ASN A 46 10.99 -0.20 -0.30
N PRO A 47 10.50 0.87 0.37
CA PRO A 47 10.97 1.27 1.69
C PRO A 47 10.66 0.23 2.79
N TYR A 48 9.76 -0.71 2.52
CA TYR A 48 9.42 -1.79 3.44
C TYR A 48 10.29 -3.03 3.25
N TYR A 49 11.04 -3.14 2.14
CA TYR A 49 11.98 -4.23 1.92
C TYR A 49 13.33 -3.89 2.57
N ARG A 50 13.72 -4.64 3.62
CA ARG A 50 14.95 -4.34 4.37
C ARG A 50 16.17 -5.04 3.79
N ASN A 51 16.06 -6.34 3.52
CA ASN A 51 17.00 -7.20 2.79
C ASN A 51 16.59 -8.68 2.96
N MET A 52 17.19 -9.57 2.15
CA MET A 52 16.90 -11.02 2.16
C MET A 52 17.12 -11.72 3.51
N GLY A 53 17.89 -11.13 4.44
CA GLY A 53 18.16 -11.72 5.75
C GLY A 53 17.18 -11.31 6.85
N LEU A 54 16.44 -10.20 6.67
CA LEU A 54 15.53 -9.64 7.67
C LEU A 54 14.07 -9.65 7.22
N THR A 55 13.83 -9.81 5.93
CA THR A 55 12.49 -9.84 5.32
C THR A 55 12.29 -11.18 4.65
N ASP A 56 11.25 -11.91 5.06
CA ASP A 56 10.77 -13.08 4.33
C ASP A 56 10.35 -12.62 2.94
N THR A 57 11.19 -12.89 1.95
CA THR A 57 11.03 -12.37 0.60
C THR A 57 9.82 -12.98 -0.09
N GLU A 58 9.44 -14.22 0.24
CA GLU A 58 8.28 -14.88 -0.36
C GLU A 58 6.97 -14.25 0.17
N GLN A 59 6.83 -14.14 1.48
CA GLN A 59 5.64 -13.52 2.09
C GLN A 59 5.51 -12.04 1.71
N PHE A 60 6.64 -11.33 1.66
CA PHE A 60 6.68 -9.95 1.25
C PHE A 60 6.20 -9.78 -0.20
N ARG A 61 6.73 -10.56 -1.14
CA ARG A 61 6.30 -10.52 -2.54
C ARG A 61 4.82 -10.90 -2.67
N ASN A 62 4.35 -11.91 -1.95
CA ASN A 62 2.94 -12.31 -1.98
C ASN A 62 1.96 -11.23 -1.47
N TYR A 63 2.42 -10.32 -0.61
CA TYR A 63 1.62 -9.21 -0.12
C TYR A 63 1.56 -8.05 -1.13
N PHE A 64 2.71 -7.68 -1.72
CA PHE A 64 2.82 -6.52 -2.61
C PHE A 64 2.54 -6.84 -4.08
N GLU A 65 2.75 -8.08 -4.51
CA GLU A 65 2.50 -8.51 -5.87
C GLU A 65 1.13 -9.19 -5.93
N GLU A 66 0.34 -8.88 -6.97
CA GLU A 66 -0.90 -9.61 -7.23
C GLU A 66 -0.61 -11.09 -7.38
N ARG A 67 -1.39 -11.92 -6.68
CA ARG A 67 -1.34 -13.37 -6.89
C ARG A 67 -1.69 -13.66 -8.34
N LYS A 68 -0.70 -14.11 -9.10
CA LYS A 68 -0.96 -14.77 -10.37
C LYS A 68 -1.77 -16.04 -10.04
N LYS A 69 -3.05 -16.03 -10.42
CA LYS A 69 -3.89 -17.23 -10.38
C LYS A 69 -3.34 -18.30 -11.32
#